data_AF-A0A699TR16-F1
#
_entry.id   AF-A0A699TR16-F1
#
_cell.length_a   1.000
_cell.length_b   1.000
_cell.length_c   1.000
_cell.angle_alpha   90.00
_cell.angle_beta   90.00
_cell.angle_gamma   90.00
#
_symmetry.space_group_name_H-M   'P 1'
#
loop_
_entity.id
_entity.type
_entity.pdbx_description
1 polymer ?
#
loop_
_entity_poly.entity_id
_entity_poly.type
_entity_poly.pdbx_seq_one_letter_code
_entity_poly.pdbx_strand_id
1 'polypeptide(L)'
;FLEKRRKFFAAKRSEEKRNKPPIRAQQRSIMCTYLKNIDGWKLKSLKKKSFTKIQELFDKAMKKVNTFVDFRTELVEESSKKAEEEITYEGSLKRVENKLEQERSKKQKVDEDKESEELKKYLEIILDDG
;
A
#
# COMPACT_ATOMS: atom_id res chain seq x y z
N PHE A 1 -4.20 17.97 52.96
CA PHE A 1 -3.59 18.99 52.07
C PHE A 1 -2.33 18.47 51.36
N LEU A 2 -1.31 17.98 52.09
CA LEU A 2 -0.03 17.51 51.52
C LEU A 2 -0.18 16.37 50.49
N GLU A 3 -1.10 15.44 50.72
CA GLU A 3 -1.32 14.30 49.82
C GLU A 3 -1.90 14.74 48.46
N LYS A 4 -2.79 15.73 48.44
CA LYS A 4 -3.34 16.33 47.21
C LYS A 4 -2.22 17.00 46.40
N ARG A 5 -1.29 17.73 47.04
CA ARG A 5 -0.09 18.30 46.37
C ARG A 5 0.79 17.21 45.77
N ARG A 6 1.08 16.12 46.50
CA ARG A 6 1.90 15.02 45.96
C ARG A 6 1.28 14.39 44.71
N LYS A 7 -0.03 14.13 44.71
CA LYS A 7 -0.76 13.56 43.55
C LYS A 7 -0.73 14.50 42.34
N PHE A 8 -0.89 15.81 42.54
CA PHE A 8 -0.82 16.81 41.47
C PHE A 8 0.56 16.83 40.78
N PHE A 9 1.66 16.87 41.55
CA PHE A 9 3.00 16.86 40.97
C PHE A 9 3.34 15.52 40.30
N ALA A 10 2.81 14.40 40.82
CA ALA A 10 2.95 13.10 40.16
C ALA A 10 2.24 13.07 38.80
N ALA A 11 1.02 13.60 38.72
CA ALA A 11 0.25 13.71 37.47
C ALA A 11 0.94 14.65 36.46
N LYS A 12 1.44 15.81 36.89
CA LYS A 12 2.22 16.73 36.03
C LYS A 12 3.44 16.05 35.43
N ARG A 13 4.20 15.27 36.22
CA ARG A 13 5.36 14.53 35.70
C ARG A 13 4.99 13.40 34.75
N SER A 14 3.85 12.73 34.94
CA SER A 14 3.42 11.66 34.02
C SER A 14 2.94 12.25 32.69
N GLU A 15 2.22 13.37 32.74
CA GLU A 15 1.79 14.13 31.56
C GLU A 15 3.01 14.67 30.79
N GLU A 16 3.98 15.27 31.48
CA GLU A 16 5.23 15.73 30.88
C GLU A 16 6.02 14.59 30.21
N LYS A 17 6.02 13.39 30.80
CA LYS A 17 6.68 12.21 30.19
C LYS A 17 5.96 11.72 28.92
N ARG A 18 4.63 11.84 28.84
CA ARG A 18 3.84 11.43 27.67
C ARG A 18 3.98 12.37 26.48
N ASN A 19 4.14 13.66 26.74
CA ASN A 19 4.26 14.69 25.71
C ASN A 19 5.69 14.81 25.14
N LYS A 20 6.62 13.92 25.53
CA LYS A 20 7.98 13.95 25.00
C LYS A 20 7.99 13.43 23.56
N PRO A 21 8.53 14.21 22.60
CA PRO A 21 8.67 13.74 21.23
C PRO A 21 9.54 12.48 21.19
N PRO A 22 9.28 11.57 20.23
CA PRO A 22 10.07 10.35 20.11
C PRO A 22 11.56 10.65 19.96
N ILE A 23 12.37 9.92 20.70
CA ILE A 23 13.84 10.03 20.62
C ILE A 23 14.28 9.57 19.22
N ARG A 24 15.37 10.14 18.68
CA ARG A 24 15.91 9.79 17.34
C ARG A 24 16.06 8.28 17.11
N ALA A 25 16.43 7.51 18.14
CA ALA A 25 16.51 6.05 18.07
C ALA A 25 15.14 5.37 17.95
N GLN A 26 14.11 5.89 18.63
CA GLN A 26 12.73 5.42 18.51
C GLN A 26 12.19 5.70 17.11
N GLN A 27 12.40 6.92 16.60
CA GLN A 27 12.04 7.29 15.22
C GLN A 27 12.68 6.34 14.20
N ARG A 28 13.98 6.07 14.38
CA ARG A 28 14.71 5.12 13.53
C ARG A 28 14.09 3.72 13.58
N SER A 29 13.73 3.23 14.77
CA SER A 29 13.10 1.92 14.95
C SER A 29 11.76 1.84 14.21
N ILE A 30 10.93 2.88 14.35
CA ILE A 30 9.63 3.00 13.67
C ILE A 30 9.82 2.97 12.16
N MET A 31 10.72 3.82 11.61
CA MET A 31 11.01 3.86 10.18
C MET A 31 11.52 2.51 9.65
N CYS A 32 12.38 1.81 10.41
CA CYS A 32 12.91 0.52 9.99
C CYS A 32 11.82 -0.57 9.98
N THR A 33 10.93 -0.56 10.96
CA THR A 33 9.78 -1.48 11.01
C THR A 33 8.85 -1.24 9.82
N TYR A 34 8.57 0.02 9.50
CA TYR A 34 7.77 0.36 8.32
C TYR A 34 8.40 -0.12 7.02
N LEU A 35 9.68 0.18 6.80
CA LEU A 35 10.43 -0.23 5.61
C LEU A 35 10.52 -1.75 5.44
N LYS A 36 10.56 -2.51 6.54
CA LYS A 36 10.50 -3.98 6.52
C LYS A 36 9.18 -4.46 5.92
N ASN A 37 8.07 -3.81 6.26
CA ASN A 37 6.73 -4.26 5.89
C ASN A 37 6.32 -3.77 4.50
N ILE A 38 6.66 -2.53 4.13
CA ILE A 38 6.23 -1.93 2.86
C ILE A 38 7.16 -2.27 1.69
N ASP A 39 8.47 -2.13 1.90
CA ASP A 39 9.47 -2.33 0.84
C ASP A 39 10.28 -3.63 1.03
N GLY A 40 9.93 -4.48 2.01
CA GLY A 40 10.58 -5.78 2.22
C GLY A 40 12.02 -5.72 2.76
N TRP A 41 12.45 -4.59 3.34
CA TRP A 41 13.84 -4.45 3.79
C TRP A 41 14.20 -5.35 4.97
N LYS A 42 15.36 -6.02 4.88
CA LYS A 42 15.92 -6.78 6.02
C LYS A 42 16.39 -5.83 7.12
N LEU A 43 15.97 -6.08 8.37
CA LEU A 43 16.36 -5.23 9.50
C LEU A 43 17.89 -5.15 9.70
N LYS A 44 18.61 -6.26 9.45
CA LYS A 44 20.09 -6.30 9.53
C LYS A 44 20.77 -5.33 8.57
N SER A 45 20.20 -5.07 7.39
CA SER A 45 20.77 -4.12 6.43
C SER A 45 20.45 -2.67 6.80
N LEU A 46 19.24 -2.40 7.30
CA LEU A 46 18.84 -1.07 7.78
C LEU A 46 19.64 -0.61 9.02
N LYS A 47 19.96 -1.53 9.93
CA LYS A 47 20.79 -1.22 11.12
C LYS A 47 22.19 -0.70 10.76
N LYS A 48 22.75 -1.13 9.62
CA LYS A 48 24.08 -0.70 9.14
C LYS A 48 24.07 0.66 8.42
N LYS A 49 22.89 1.19 8.05
CA LYS A 49 22.75 2.47 7.32
C LYS A 49 22.76 3.67 8.27
N SER A 50 23.05 4.85 7.74
CA SER A 50 22.88 6.10 8.49
C SER A 50 21.39 6.43 8.69
N PHE A 51 21.09 7.28 9.67
CA PHE A 51 19.72 7.75 9.89
C PHE A 51 19.16 8.51 8.67
N THR A 52 19.98 9.38 8.06
CA THR A 52 19.59 10.14 6.86
C THR A 52 19.18 9.21 5.72
N LYS A 53 19.93 8.12 5.51
CA LYS A 53 19.60 7.16 4.47
C LYS A 53 18.30 6.40 4.75
N ILE A 54 18.03 6.08 6.01
CA ILE A 54 16.77 5.44 6.42
C ILE A 54 15.60 6.39 6.19
N GLN A 55 15.77 7.68 6.49
CA GLN A 55 14.75 8.70 6.29
C GLN A 55 14.41 8.87 4.79
N GLU A 56 15.41 8.97 3.91
CA GLU A 56 15.18 9.03 2.46
C GLU A 56 14.39 7.82 1.93
N LEU A 57 14.73 6.62 2.40
CA LEU A 57 14.01 5.40 2.01
C LEU A 57 12.57 5.42 2.50
N PHE A 58 12.37 5.85 3.76
CA PHE A 58 11.06 5.96 4.37
C PHE A 58 10.17 6.95 3.61
N ASP A 59 10.68 8.14 3.29
CA ASP A 59 9.93 9.16 2.54
C ASP A 59 9.55 8.67 1.14
N LYS A 60 10.45 7.91 0.47
CA LYS A 60 10.16 7.28 -0.81
C LYS A 60 9.05 6.23 -0.68
N ALA A 61 9.10 5.38 0.35
CA ALA A 61 8.08 4.37 0.59
C ALA A 61 6.72 5.00 0.95
N MET A 62 6.70 6.05 1.77
CA MET A 62 5.48 6.82 2.08
C MET A 62 4.86 7.44 0.83
N LYS A 63 5.67 8.03 -0.06
CA LYS A 63 5.18 8.58 -1.33
C LYS A 63 4.48 7.51 -2.17
N LYS A 64 5.07 6.32 -2.31
CA LYS A 64 4.46 5.20 -3.05
C LYS A 64 3.07 4.84 -2.49
N VAL A 65 2.98 4.69 -1.16
CA VAL A 65 1.73 4.35 -0.47
C VAL A 65 0.67 5.45 -0.63
N ASN A 66 1.07 6.72 -0.60
CA ASN A 66 0.13 7.83 -0.76
C ASN A 66 -0.39 7.96 -2.20
N THR A 67 0.36 7.52 -3.22
CA THR A 67 -0.10 7.43 -4.61
C THR A 67 -0.95 6.18 -4.90
N PHE A 68 -1.13 5.28 -3.94
CA PHE A 68 -1.94 4.09 -4.15
C PHE A 68 -3.42 4.46 -4.19
N VAL A 69 -4.05 4.26 -5.35
CA VAL A 69 -5.50 4.36 -5.54
C VAL A 69 -6.08 2.95 -5.52
N ASP A 70 -7.15 2.74 -4.75
CA ASP A 70 -7.82 1.45 -4.70
C ASP A 70 -8.61 1.23 -5.99
N PHE A 71 -8.43 0.07 -6.63
CA PHE A 71 -9.14 -0.30 -7.86
C PHE A 71 -10.66 -0.23 -7.70
N ARG A 72 -11.19 -0.43 -6.48
CA ARG A 72 -12.63 -0.27 -6.20
C ARG A 72 -13.10 1.18 -6.28
N THR A 73 -12.23 2.14 -5.93
CA THR A 73 -12.56 3.57 -6.03
C THR A 73 -12.62 4.02 -7.49
N GLU A 74 -11.80 3.46 -8.36
CA GLU A 74 -11.87 3.71 -9.80
C GLU A 74 -13.14 3.13 -10.43
N LEU A 75 -13.57 1.91 -10.05
CA LEU A 75 -14.80 1.30 -10.59
C LEU A 75 -16.07 2.10 -10.24
N VAL A 76 -16.16 2.62 -9.01
CA VAL A 76 -17.32 3.43 -8.58
C VAL A 76 -17.33 4.81 -9.27
N GLU A 77 -16.15 5.42 -9.45
CA GLU A 77 -16.06 6.70 -10.18
C GLU A 77 -16.37 6.52 -11.67
N GLU A 78 -15.90 5.45 -12.31
CA GLU A 78 -16.17 5.15 -13.72
C GLU A 78 -17.64 4.74 -13.96
N SER A 79 -18.24 3.94 -13.07
CA SER A 79 -19.67 3.61 -13.16
C SER A 79 -20.60 4.80 -12.90
N SER A 80 -20.19 5.73 -12.03
CA SER A 80 -20.96 6.97 -11.79
C SER A 80 -20.88 7.95 -12.98
N LYS A 81 -19.73 8.03 -13.66
CA LYS A 81 -19.57 8.82 -14.90
C LYS A 81 -20.34 8.22 -16.09
N LYS A 82 -20.38 6.89 -16.21
CA LYS A 82 -21.18 6.21 -17.23
C LYS A 82 -22.69 6.43 -17.03
N ALA A 83 -23.17 6.48 -15.79
CA ALA A 83 -24.56 6.78 -15.51
C ALA A 83 -24.95 8.22 -15.89
N GLU A 84 -24.08 9.22 -15.70
CA GLU A 84 -24.36 10.59 -16.17
C GLU A 84 -24.31 10.73 -17.70
N GLU A 85 -23.37 10.05 -18.37
CA GLU A 85 -23.31 10.07 -19.85
C GLU A 85 -24.45 9.27 -20.50
N GLU A 86 -24.84 8.10 -19.96
CA GLU A 86 -25.92 7.26 -20.49
C GLU A 86 -27.28 7.98 -20.44
N ILE A 87 -27.55 8.81 -19.42
CA ILE A 87 -28.77 9.64 -19.35
C ILE A 87 -28.75 10.76 -20.41
N THR A 88 -27.58 11.27 -20.81
CA THR A 88 -27.48 12.30 -21.86
C THR A 88 -27.54 11.75 -23.30
N TYR A 89 -27.08 10.53 -23.55
CA TYR A 89 -27.03 9.98 -24.92
C TYR A 89 -28.30 9.21 -25.34
N GLU A 90 -29.14 8.74 -24.41
CA GLU A 90 -30.39 8.04 -24.77
C GLU A 90 -31.45 8.97 -25.42
N GLY A 91 -31.30 10.29 -25.29
CA GLY A 91 -32.10 11.28 -26.03
C GLY A 91 -31.75 11.41 -27.53
N SER A 92 -30.59 10.90 -27.97
CA SER A 92 -30.04 11.16 -29.31
C SER A 92 -29.82 9.91 -30.18
N LEU A 93 -30.03 8.70 -29.64
CA LEU A 93 -29.70 7.42 -30.27
C LEU A 93 -30.77 6.91 -31.27
N LYS A 94 -31.17 7.77 -32.21
CA LYS A 94 -31.87 7.36 -33.44
C LYS A 94 -31.16 7.92 -34.67
N ARG A 95 -29.92 7.49 -34.94
CA ARG A 95 -29.36 7.40 -36.31
C ARG A 95 -27.90 6.92 -36.34
N VAL A 96 -27.64 6.03 -37.30
CA VAL A 96 -26.34 5.62 -37.86
C VAL A 96 -25.63 4.49 -37.10
N GLU A 97 -26.23 3.32 -37.31
CA GLU A 97 -25.56 2.03 -37.47
C GLU A 97 -24.40 2.14 -38.50
N ASN A 98 -23.36 1.33 -38.25
CA ASN A 98 -22.31 0.90 -39.17
C ASN A 98 -21.06 1.78 -39.33
N LYS A 99 -19.98 1.45 -38.61
CA LYS A 99 -18.63 1.19 -39.16
C LYS A 99 -17.60 0.88 -38.06
N LEU A 100 -16.78 -0.12 -38.37
CA LEU A 100 -15.43 -0.38 -37.86
C LEU A 100 -15.26 -1.53 -36.85
N GLU A 101 -15.75 -2.71 -37.25
CA GLU A 101 -14.87 -3.89 -37.16
C GLU A 101 -13.54 -3.60 -37.87
N GLN A 102 -12.47 -4.24 -37.38
CA GLN A 102 -11.18 -4.45 -38.06
C GLN A 102 -10.08 -3.40 -37.82
N GLU A 103 -9.34 -3.52 -36.70
CA GLU A 103 -7.88 -3.43 -36.80
C GLU A 103 -7.07 -4.19 -35.71
N ARG A 104 -6.80 -5.46 -36.02
CA ARG A 104 -5.47 -6.11 -35.99
C ARG A 104 -4.75 -6.35 -34.66
N SER A 105 -5.00 -7.57 -34.18
CA SER A 105 -4.09 -8.48 -33.49
C SER A 105 -2.64 -8.45 -34.02
N LYS A 106 -1.64 -8.27 -33.14
CA LYS A 106 -0.25 -8.71 -33.39
C LYS A 106 0.60 -8.86 -32.12
N LYS A 107 0.80 -10.13 -31.72
CA LYS A 107 2.02 -10.76 -31.17
C LYS A 107 2.56 -10.30 -29.80
N GLN A 108 2.50 -11.20 -28.82
CA GLN A 108 3.72 -11.85 -28.29
C GLN A 108 3.35 -13.24 -27.73
N LYS A 109 3.98 -14.29 -28.28
CA LYS A 109 4.02 -15.62 -27.66
C LYS A 109 5.30 -15.67 -26.84
N VAL A 110 5.21 -15.98 -25.56
CA VAL A 110 6.32 -16.46 -24.72
C VAL A 110 5.79 -17.72 -24.05
N ASP A 111 6.51 -18.82 -24.23
CA ASP A 111 6.19 -20.15 -23.73
C ASP A 111 6.03 -20.13 -22.20
N GLU A 112 4.82 -20.45 -21.75
CA GLU A 112 4.40 -20.42 -20.35
C GLU A 112 4.11 -21.85 -19.87
N ASP A 113 4.97 -22.81 -20.21
CA ASP A 113 4.75 -24.24 -19.91
C ASP A 113 5.79 -24.83 -18.92
N LYS A 114 6.75 -24.05 -18.42
CA LYS A 114 7.76 -24.57 -17.46
C LYS A 114 7.55 -24.14 -16.01
N GLU A 115 6.85 -23.03 -15.76
CA GLU A 115 6.58 -22.56 -14.38
C GLU A 115 5.37 -23.24 -13.72
N SER A 116 4.47 -23.87 -14.49
CA SER A 116 3.29 -24.54 -13.94
C SER A 116 3.62 -25.87 -13.24
N GLU A 117 4.65 -26.58 -13.69
CA GLU A 117 5.10 -27.85 -13.06
C GLU A 117 5.80 -27.62 -11.72
N GLU A 118 6.55 -26.53 -11.56
CA GLU A 118 7.21 -26.20 -10.29
C GLU A 118 6.19 -25.83 -9.21
N LEU A 119 5.13 -25.10 -9.56
CA LEU A 119 4.05 -24.72 -8.64
C LEU A 119 3.26 -25.94 -8.12
N LYS A 120 3.05 -26.96 -8.95
CA LYS A 120 2.41 -28.22 -8.53
C LYS A 120 3.22 -28.95 -7.46
N LYS A 121 4.54 -28.98 -7.60
CA LYS A 121 5.46 -29.65 -6.65
C LYS A 121 5.40 -29.02 -5.25
N TYR A 122 5.22 -27.70 -5.12
CA TYR A 122 5.10 -27.05 -3.82
C TYR A 122 3.76 -27.30 -3.13
N LEU A 123 2.67 -27.45 -3.90
CA LEU A 123 1.34 -27.76 -3.35
C LEU A 123 1.27 -29.20 -2.79
N GLU A 124 1.99 -30.14 -3.42
CA GLU A 124 2.03 -31.55 -2.98
C GLU A 124 2.82 -31.74 -1.67
N ILE A 125 3.86 -30.92 -1.44
CA ILE A 125 4.65 -30.95 -0.18
C ILE A 125 3.84 -30.44 1.03
N ILE A 126 2.80 -29.61 0.81
CA ILE A 126 2.03 -29.01 1.92
C ILE A 126 0.93 -29.95 2.43
N LEU A 127 0.52 -30.96 1.66
CA LEU A 127 -0.61 -31.84 2.00
C LEU A 127 -0.20 -33.19 2.62
N ASP A 128 1.10 -33.52 2.69
CA ASP A 128 1.60 -34.83 3.15
C ASP A 128 2.08 -34.85 4.62
N ASP A 129 1.86 -33.76 5.38
CA ASP A 129 2.31 -33.63 6.79
C ASP A 129 1.11 -33.48 7.77
N GLY A 130 0.00 -34.15 7.46
CA GLY A 130 -1.23 -34.22 8.26
C GLY A 130 -1.54 -35.63 8.76
#